data_AF-A0A7X8HQ85-F1
#
_entry.id   AF-A0A7X8HQ85-F1
#
_cell.length_a   1.000
_cell.length_b   1.000
_cell.length_c   1.000
_cell.angle_alpha   90.00
_cell.angle_beta   90.00
_cell.angle_gamma   90.00
#
_symmetry.space_group_name_H-M   'P 1'
#
loop_
_entity.id
_entity.type
_entity.pdbx_description
1 polymer ?
#
loop_
_entity_poly.entity_id
_entity_poly.type
_entity_poly.pdbx_seq_one_letter_code
_entity_poly.pdbx_strand_id
1 'polypeptide(L)'
;MRINRNHIYVLICSFIGVTLTWFINHRMGYGAVIANGLVGVMAATFLPNELAGITYTSSFVGMSSLAVIPSMAAATLGSVIVAIVFLTTAEIYAGIGGKGGTTAALSTIITKAIMSIFN
;
A
#
# COMPACT_ATOMS: atom_id res chain seq x y z
N MET A 1 10.07 -15.89 -12.98
CA MET A 1 8.75 -15.30 -12.67
C MET A 1 8.00 -15.02 -13.98
N ARG A 2 6.95 -15.78 -14.31
CA ARG A 2 6.05 -15.41 -15.41
C ARG A 2 5.12 -14.31 -14.88
N ILE A 3 5.12 -13.13 -15.50
CA ILE A 3 4.20 -12.04 -15.14
C ILE A 3 2.80 -12.48 -15.59
N ASN A 4 1.93 -12.81 -14.63
CA ASN A 4 0.53 -13.12 -14.87
C ASN A 4 -0.30 -11.82 -14.86
N ARG A 5 -1.43 -11.78 -15.57
CA ARG A 5 -2.34 -10.62 -15.64
C ARG A 5 -2.77 -10.15 -14.25
N ASN A 6 -2.89 -11.07 -13.29
CA ASN A 6 -3.21 -10.76 -11.90
C ASN A 6 -2.13 -9.93 -11.20
N HIS A 7 -0.83 -10.12 -11.51
CA HIS A 7 0.23 -9.33 -10.89
C HIS A 7 0.18 -7.86 -11.33
N ILE A 8 -0.24 -7.61 -12.58
CA ILE A 8 -0.43 -6.25 -13.09
C ILE A 8 -1.57 -5.57 -12.33
N TYR A 9 -2.69 -6.27 -12.10
CA TYR A 9 -3.80 -5.71 -11.32
C TYR A 9 -3.39 -5.43 -9.87
N VAL A 10 -2.59 -6.29 -9.25
CA VAL A 10 -2.04 -6.07 -7.89
C VAL A 10 -1.20 -4.79 -7.85
N LEU A 11 -0.33 -4.56 -8.84
CA LEU A 11 0.47 -3.34 -8.96
C LEU A 11 -0.39 -2.09 -9.14
N ILE A 12 -1.41 -2.15 -10.01
CA ILE A 12 -2.31 -1.01 -10.23
C ILE A 12 -3.12 -0.70 -8.96
N CYS A 13 -3.65 -1.74 -8.32
CA CYS A 13 -4.43 -1.60 -7.09
C CYS A 13 -3.59 -1.08 -5.93
N SER A 14 -2.35 -1.55 -5.77
CA SER A 14 -1.44 -1.02 -4.76
C SER A 14 -1.08 0.44 -5.04
N PHE A 15 -0.79 0.77 -6.31
CA PHE A 15 -0.51 2.14 -6.72
C PHE A 15 -1.65 3.10 -6.35
N ILE A 16 -2.88 2.75 -6.72
CA ILE A 16 -4.06 3.54 -6.39
C ILE A 16 -4.24 3.61 -4.86
N GLY A 17 -4.14 2.48 -4.16
CA GLY A 17 -4.35 2.44 -2.70
C GLY A 17 -3.36 3.31 -1.94
N VAL A 18 -2.05 3.23 -2.23
CA VAL A 18 -1.05 4.09 -1.57
C VAL A 18 -1.24 5.56 -1.93
N THR A 19 -1.31 5.88 -3.23
CA THR A 19 -1.30 7.28 -3.71
C THR A 19 -2.56 8.03 -3.32
N LEU A 20 -3.73 7.39 -3.44
CA LEU A 20 -5.00 7.99 -3.04
C LEU A 20 -5.05 8.22 -1.53
N THR A 21 -4.61 7.24 -0.73
CA THR A 21 -4.57 7.40 0.74
C THR A 21 -3.60 8.51 1.13
N TRP A 22 -2.41 8.55 0.55
CA TRP A 22 -1.42 9.59 0.83
C TRP A 22 -1.94 10.98 0.46
N PHE A 23 -2.62 11.10 -0.70
CA PHE A 23 -3.22 12.35 -1.16
C PHE A 23 -4.30 12.85 -0.20
N ILE A 24 -5.27 12.00 0.15
CA ILE A 24 -6.37 12.36 1.06
C ILE A 24 -5.82 12.70 2.45
N ASN A 25 -4.85 11.93 2.94
CA ASN A 25 -4.21 12.14 4.24
C ASN A 25 -3.48 13.50 4.30
N HIS A 26 -2.56 13.76 3.35
CA HIS A 26 -1.61 14.88 3.45
C HIS A 26 -1.96 16.11 2.63
N ARG A 27 -2.53 15.93 1.42
CA ARG A 27 -2.85 17.05 0.52
C ARG A 27 -4.23 17.61 0.81
N MET A 28 -5.19 16.76 1.13
CA MET A 28 -6.53 17.20 1.55
C MET A 28 -6.64 17.42 3.06
N GLY A 29 -5.71 16.87 3.86
CA GLY A 29 -5.64 17.13 5.30
C GLY A 29 -6.67 16.38 6.14
N TYR A 30 -7.34 15.35 5.60
CA TYR A 30 -8.34 14.57 6.35
C TYR A 30 -7.71 13.57 7.33
N GLY A 31 -6.38 13.43 7.32
CA GLY A 31 -5.65 12.56 8.23
C GLY A 31 -5.69 11.08 7.83
N ALA A 32 -4.80 10.31 8.47
CA ALA A 32 -4.50 8.93 8.08
C ALA A 32 -5.71 7.99 8.21
N VAL A 33 -6.46 8.09 9.31
CA VAL A 33 -7.58 7.19 9.63
C VAL A 33 -8.72 7.37 8.64
N ILE A 34 -9.13 8.61 8.37
CA ILE A 34 -10.21 8.91 7.42
C ILE A 34 -9.79 8.50 6.01
N ALA A 35 -8.57 8.84 5.59
CA ALA A 35 -8.05 8.49 4.27
C ALA A 35 -8.06 6.96 4.04
N ASN A 36 -7.51 6.20 4.98
CA ASN A 36 -7.46 4.74 4.89
C ASN A 36 -8.86 4.09 4.96
N GLY A 37 -9.73 4.61 5.83
CA GLY A 37 -11.11 4.13 5.94
C GLY A 37 -11.88 4.31 4.64
N LEU A 38 -11.79 5.48 4.01
CA LEU A 38 -12.42 5.77 2.73
C LEU A 38 -11.90 4.83 1.62
N VAL A 39 -10.58 4.69 1.50
CA VAL A 39 -9.96 3.81 0.49
C VAL A 39 -10.35 2.35 0.73
N GLY A 40 -10.41 1.91 1.98
CA GLY A 40 -10.84 0.56 2.35
C GLY A 40 -12.30 0.26 1.98
N VAL A 41 -13.22 1.17 2.31
CA VAL A 41 -14.64 1.03 1.96
C VAL A 41 -14.81 1.03 0.44
N MET A 42 -14.13 1.93 -0.29
CA MET A 42 -14.16 1.95 -1.75
C MET A 42 -13.62 0.65 -2.34
N ALA A 43 -12.49 0.15 -1.83
CA ALA A 43 -11.90 -1.09 -2.28
C ALA A 43 -12.84 -2.28 -2.09
N ALA A 44 -13.45 -2.41 -0.90
CA ALA A 44 -14.39 -3.49 -0.60
C ALA A 44 -15.69 -3.41 -1.42
N THR A 45 -16.09 -2.20 -1.84
CA THR A 45 -17.33 -1.98 -2.60
C THR A 45 -17.14 -2.24 -4.10
N PHE A 46 -16.02 -1.80 -4.67
CA PHE A 46 -15.84 -1.77 -6.13
C PHE A 46 -14.92 -2.86 -6.67
N LEU A 47 -14.12 -3.52 -5.82
CA LEU A 47 -13.14 -4.51 -6.25
C LEU A 47 -13.49 -5.92 -5.76
N PRO A 48 -13.10 -6.98 -6.51
CA PRO A 48 -13.21 -8.34 -6.00
C PRO A 48 -12.30 -8.55 -4.79
N ASN A 49 -12.67 -9.48 -3.91
CA ASN A 49 -12.03 -9.72 -2.60
C ASN A 49 -10.48 -9.75 -2.65
N GLU A 50 -9.90 -10.42 -3.65
CA GLU A 50 -8.44 -10.52 -3.81
C GLU A 50 -7.79 -9.15 -4.04
N LEU A 51 -8.38 -8.31 -4.90
CA LEU A 51 -7.88 -6.98 -5.23
C LEU A 51 -8.22 -5.95 -4.15
N ALA A 52 -9.38 -6.10 -3.49
CA ALA A 52 -9.73 -5.29 -2.34
C ALA A 52 -8.71 -5.46 -1.20
N GLY A 53 -8.25 -6.70 -0.97
CA GLY A 53 -7.25 -7.02 0.05
C GLY A 53 -5.92 -6.30 -0.15
N ILE A 54 -5.34 -6.33 -1.37
CA ILE A 54 -4.11 -5.57 -1.65
C ILE A 54 -4.35 -4.07 -1.59
N THR A 55 -5.46 -3.56 -2.13
CA THR A 55 -5.75 -2.12 -2.15
C THR A 55 -5.82 -1.59 -0.72
N TYR A 56 -6.56 -2.27 0.16
CA TYR A 56 -6.64 -1.90 1.57
C TYR A 56 -5.33 -2.15 2.32
N THR A 57 -4.57 -3.21 2.00
CA THR A 57 -3.24 -3.41 2.61
C THR A 57 -2.29 -2.28 2.25
N SER A 58 -2.31 -1.84 0.99
CA SER A 58 -1.43 -0.78 0.50
C SER A 58 -1.80 0.59 1.06
N SER A 59 -3.07 0.88 1.36
CA SER A 59 -3.46 2.16 1.96
C SER A 59 -2.78 2.43 3.31
N PHE A 60 -2.40 1.40 4.07
CA PHE A 60 -1.58 1.56 5.28
C PHE A 60 -0.20 2.18 5.00
N VAL A 61 0.39 1.95 3.83
CA VAL A 61 1.65 2.63 3.45
C VAL A 61 1.39 4.13 3.26
N GLY A 62 0.26 4.50 2.65
CA GLY A 62 -0.15 5.91 2.46
C GLY A 62 -0.56 6.64 3.75
N MET A 63 -0.82 5.91 4.84
CA MET A 63 -1.04 6.48 6.17
C MET A 63 0.24 7.00 6.83
N SER A 64 1.42 6.57 6.36
CA SER A 64 2.70 6.96 6.93
C SER A 64 2.88 8.47 6.97
N SER A 65 3.47 9.01 8.04
CA SER A 65 3.71 10.45 8.17
C SER A 65 4.70 10.98 7.12
N LEU A 66 4.72 12.30 6.91
CA LEU A 66 5.68 12.96 6.02
C LEU A 66 7.15 12.77 6.43
N ALA A 67 7.43 12.41 7.68
CA ALA A 67 8.78 12.05 8.12
C ALA A 67 9.27 10.69 7.56
N VAL A 68 8.34 9.87 7.05
CA VAL A 68 8.61 8.53 6.52
C VAL A 68 8.35 8.48 5.02
N ILE A 69 7.21 8.98 4.55
CA ILE A 69 6.83 9.09 3.14
C ILE A 69 6.58 10.57 2.81
N PRO A 70 7.64 11.35 2.50
CA PRO A 70 7.58 12.82 2.43
C PRO A 70 6.87 13.37 1.18
N SER A 71 6.69 12.57 0.13
CA SER A 71 6.20 13.06 -1.15
C SER A 71 5.36 12.03 -1.90
N MET A 72 4.64 12.48 -2.93
CA MET A 72 3.94 11.58 -3.83
C MET A 72 4.90 10.61 -4.54
N ALA A 73 6.11 11.06 -4.90
CA ALA A 73 7.13 10.18 -5.47
C ALA A 73 7.53 9.06 -4.50
N ALA A 74 7.74 9.39 -3.21
CA ALA A 74 7.97 8.40 -2.16
C ALA A 74 6.80 7.41 -2.01
N ALA A 75 5.56 7.91 -2.09
CA ALA A 75 4.36 7.09 -2.04
C ALA A 75 4.29 6.14 -3.25
N THR A 76 4.63 6.62 -4.45
CA THR A 76 4.69 5.75 -5.64
C THR A 76 5.74 4.65 -5.50
N LEU A 77 6.93 4.95 -4.94
CA LEU A 77 7.93 3.94 -4.64
C LEU A 77 7.39 2.90 -3.64
N GLY A 78 6.76 3.37 -2.55
CA GLY A 78 6.14 2.48 -1.56
C GLY A 78 5.06 1.57 -2.13
N SER A 79 4.33 2.02 -3.15
CA SER A 79 3.33 1.20 -3.85
C SER A 79 3.92 0.03 -4.63
N VAL A 80 5.12 0.21 -5.19
CA VAL A 80 5.86 -0.85 -5.88
C VAL A 80 6.40 -1.85 -4.86
N ILE A 81 6.99 -1.36 -3.76
CA ILE A 81 7.53 -2.21 -2.70
C ILE A 81 6.42 -3.07 -2.07
N VAL A 82 5.27 -2.48 -1.72
CA VAL A 82 4.17 -3.25 -1.11
C VAL A 82 3.56 -4.28 -2.05
N ALA A 83 3.48 -4.00 -3.35
CA ALA A 83 3.06 -4.99 -4.33
C ALA A 83 4.03 -6.19 -4.37
N ILE A 84 5.34 -5.93 -4.38
CA ILE A 84 6.36 -6.98 -4.39
C ILE A 84 6.27 -7.83 -3.11
N VAL A 85 6.23 -7.18 -1.94
CA VAL A 85 6.14 -7.90 -0.66
C VAL A 85 4.84 -8.68 -0.56
N PHE A 86 3.71 -8.13 -1.00
CA PHE A 86 2.44 -8.82 -0.99
C PHE A 86 2.46 -10.07 -1.88
N LEU A 87 2.96 -9.96 -3.12
CA LEU A 87 3.03 -11.08 -4.06
C LEU A 87 3.95 -12.21 -3.58
N THR A 88 5.00 -11.91 -2.80
CA THR A 88 5.93 -12.92 -2.28
C THR A 88 5.49 -13.52 -0.94
N THR A 89 4.62 -12.85 -0.19
CA THR A 89 4.23 -13.27 1.18
C THR A 89 2.78 -13.73 1.30
N ALA A 90 1.95 -13.56 0.27
CA ALA A 90 0.50 -13.82 0.33
C ALA A 90 0.15 -15.24 0.81
N GLU A 91 0.84 -16.26 0.30
CA GLU A 91 0.62 -17.66 0.68
C GLU A 91 1.23 -18.00 2.04
N ILE A 92 2.39 -17.42 2.36
CA ILE A 92 3.12 -17.66 3.62
C ILE A 92 2.28 -17.24 4.83
N TYR A 93 1.52 -16.15 4.69
CA TYR A 93 0.68 -15.62 5.76
C TYR A 93 -0.80 -16.01 5.66
N ALA A 94 -1.13 -17.04 4.87
CA ALA A 94 -2.50 -17.54 4.79
C ALA A 94 -3.00 -17.98 6.19
N GLY A 95 -4.16 -17.45 6.61
CA GLY A 95 -4.74 -17.75 7.93
C GLY A 95 -4.13 -16.99 9.12
N ILE A 96 -3.05 -16.22 8.93
CA ILE A 96 -2.40 -15.47 10.01
C ILE A 96 -3.02 -14.06 10.14
N GLY A 97 -3.52 -13.74 11.33
CA GLY A 97 -4.03 -12.41 11.66
C GLY A 97 -2.93 -11.34 11.60
N GLY A 98 -3.26 -10.15 11.09
CA GLY A 98 -2.32 -9.04 10.98
C GLY A 98 -1.44 -9.03 9.73
N LYS A 99 -1.56 -10.01 8.83
CA LYS A 99 -0.72 -10.12 7.62
C LYS A 99 -0.62 -8.83 6.78
N GLY A 100 -1.75 -8.16 6.55
CA GLY A 100 -1.77 -6.92 5.76
C GLY A 100 -1.01 -5.79 6.45
N GLY A 101 -1.22 -5.60 7.76
CA GLY A 101 -0.49 -4.62 8.56
C GLY A 101 1.01 -4.88 8.56
N THR A 102 1.44 -6.13 8.72
CA THR A 102 2.85 -6.53 8.65
C THR A 102 3.46 -6.27 7.28
N THR A 103 2.77 -6.66 6.19
CA THR A 103 3.20 -6.40 4.81
C THR A 103 3.38 -4.91 4.56
N ALA A 104 2.42 -4.07 5.00
CA ALA A 104 2.51 -2.63 4.85
C ALA A 104 3.65 -2.02 5.67
N ALA A 105 3.79 -2.40 6.95
CA ALA A 105 4.84 -1.90 7.82
C ALA A 105 6.25 -2.23 7.27
N LEU A 106 6.47 -3.48 6.87
CA LEU A 106 7.72 -3.90 6.24
C LEU A 106 8.01 -3.09 4.97
N SER A 107 6.99 -2.91 4.12
CA SER A 107 7.13 -2.17 2.86
C SER A 107 7.46 -0.70 3.10
N THR A 108 6.84 -0.07 4.09
CA THR A 108 7.13 1.31 4.51
C THR A 108 8.57 1.44 5.02
N ILE A 109 9.05 0.50 5.83
CA ILE A 109 10.43 0.50 6.34
C ILE A 109 11.43 0.38 5.19
N ILE A 110 11.21 -0.57 4.27
CA ILE A 110 12.05 -0.76 3.08
C ILE A 110 12.05 0.53 2.24
N THR A 111 10.88 1.13 2.01
CA THR A 111 10.76 2.38 1.23
C THR A 111 11.57 3.51 1.87
N LYS A 112 11.42 3.71 3.19
CA LYS A 112 12.18 4.70 3.94
C LYS A 112 13.69 4.44 3.86
N ALA A 113 14.11 3.18 4.00
CA ALA A 113 15.51 2.80 3.93
C ALA A 113 16.12 3.10 2.56
N ILE A 114 15.41 2.76 1.46
CA ILE A 114 15.84 3.08 0.09
C ILE A 114 15.98 4.60 -0.07
N MET A 115 14.97 5.37 0.35
CA MET A 115 15.01 6.82 0.23
C MET A 115 16.17 7.45 1.01
N SER A 116 16.50 6.90 2.18
CA SER A 116 17.60 7.39 3.02
C SER A 116 18.98 7.20 2.39
N ILE A 117 19.14 6.35 1.37
CA ILE A 117 20.41 6.16 0.66
C ILE A 117 20.65 7.29 -0.36
N PHE A 118 19.57 7.88 -0.88
CA PHE A 118 19.62 8.91 -1.91
C PHE A 118 19.53 10.34 -1.37
N ASN A 119 19.48 10.49 -0.05
CA ASN A 119 19.24 11.75 0.66
C ASN A 119 20.45 12.10 1.52
#